data_AF-A0A524Q4M9-F1
#
_entry.id   AF-A0A524Q4M9-F1
#
_cell.length_a   1.000
_cell.length_b   1.000
_cell.length_c   1.000
_cell.angle_alpha   90.00
_cell.angle_beta   90.00
_cell.angle_gamma   90.00
#
_symmetry.space_group_name_H-M   'P 1'
#
loop_
_entity.id
_entity.type
_entity.pdbx_description
1 polymer ?
#
loop_
_entity_poly.entity_id
_entity_poly.type
_entity_poly.pdbx_seq_one_letter_code
_entity_poly.pdbx_strand_id
1 'polypeptide(L)'
;PALTGSYTNSDSQGIDHGVLLGTLFRLIGADISIFPNVGGRFAYRAENCARIRDCLRAPLGELRPAWPCPAGGMHMSNLGGMAADYGADSVFLLGGALLGHSADLRSSTGMFLDEIRRHFHERLEAPAKVNESTDELAEAVLRHLKFAPGFQWANRESTPYKDADDLAFKGVRRVELVGKFGEGTRCDLRYFEVEAGGFTSLEKHLHTHIVIGARGIGVLTMGNERITLEPMDVVYLRPLEVHQLRNQTREPFGFLCIVDHERDRPMKP
;
A
#
# COMPACT_ATOMS: atom_id res chain seq x y z
N PRO A 1 1.24 3.49 26.36
CA PRO A 1 2.37 3.41 25.41
C PRO A 1 3.35 2.37 25.93
N ALA A 2 3.53 1.27 25.21
CA ALA A 2 4.37 0.17 25.68
C ALA A 2 5.80 0.67 25.94
N LEU A 3 6.45 0.13 26.98
CA LEU A 3 7.82 0.43 27.42
C LEU A 3 8.11 1.87 27.90
N THR A 4 7.39 2.90 27.45
CA THR A 4 7.73 4.30 27.79
C THR A 4 7.55 4.63 29.28
N GLY A 5 6.77 3.84 30.01
CA GLY A 5 6.56 4.00 31.45
C GLY A 5 7.84 3.90 32.27
N SER A 6 8.84 3.10 31.85
CA SER A 6 10.11 2.98 32.58
C SER A 6 10.93 4.29 32.57
N TYR A 7 10.69 5.16 31.59
CA TYR A 7 11.39 6.45 31.44
C TYR A 7 10.63 7.63 32.03
N THR A 8 9.34 7.47 32.35
CA THR A 8 8.44 8.58 32.72
C THR A 8 7.91 8.49 34.16
N ASN A 9 8.33 7.48 34.92
CA ASN A 9 7.79 7.19 36.26
C ASN A 9 8.42 8.00 37.41
N SER A 10 9.42 8.84 37.15
CA SER A 10 10.10 9.65 38.17
C SER A 10 10.04 11.13 37.80
N ASP A 11 9.81 11.99 38.78
CA ASP A 11 9.81 13.45 38.61
C ASP A 11 11.25 14.02 38.50
N SER A 12 12.28 13.24 38.84
CA SER A 12 13.69 13.70 38.92
C SER A 12 14.66 12.94 38.02
N GLN A 13 14.22 11.87 37.35
CA GLN A 13 15.05 10.98 36.53
C GLN A 13 14.27 10.48 35.32
N GLY A 14 14.96 10.13 34.23
CA GLY A 14 14.34 9.62 33.01
C GLY A 14 14.19 10.68 31.93
N ILE A 15 13.09 10.63 31.19
CA ILE A 15 12.81 11.52 30.05
C ILE A 15 11.46 12.20 30.27
N ASP A 16 11.42 13.51 30.07
CA ASP A 16 10.17 14.29 30.12
C ASP A 16 9.10 13.71 29.19
N HIS A 17 7.86 13.71 29.68
CA HIS A 17 6.69 13.21 28.96
C HIS A 17 6.53 13.86 27.59
N GLY A 18 6.62 15.18 27.52
CA GLY A 18 6.49 15.95 26.28
C GLY A 18 7.64 15.70 25.31
N VAL A 19 8.86 15.52 25.81
CA VAL A 19 10.01 15.16 24.98
C VAL A 19 9.85 13.76 24.39
N LEU A 20 9.57 12.74 25.21
CA LEU A 20 9.49 11.35 24.75
C LEU A 20 8.27 11.09 23.86
N LEU A 21 7.08 11.34 24.41
CA LEU A 21 5.80 11.00 23.76
C LEU A 21 5.32 12.11 22.83
N GLY A 22 5.92 13.30 22.87
CA GLY A 22 5.66 14.38 21.93
C GLY A 22 6.76 14.48 20.88
N THR A 23 7.84 15.18 21.21
CA THR A 23 8.89 15.56 20.26
C THR A 23 9.55 14.36 19.58
N LEU A 24 10.02 13.37 20.35
CA LEU A 24 10.73 12.21 19.80
C LEU A 24 9.81 11.31 18.98
N PHE A 25 8.60 11.02 19.47
CA PHE A 25 7.62 10.21 18.73
C PHE A 25 7.24 10.87 17.40
N ARG A 26 7.08 12.20 17.39
CA ARG A 26 6.85 12.95 16.16
C ARG A 26 8.06 12.92 15.22
N LEU A 27 9.28 13.05 15.73
CA LEU A 27 10.51 12.99 14.94
C LEU A 27 10.70 11.63 14.23
N ILE A 28 10.28 10.53 14.87
CA ILE A 28 10.35 9.19 14.27
C ILE A 28 9.16 8.89 13.34
N GLY A 29 8.31 9.87 13.05
CA GLY A 29 7.23 9.78 12.07
C GLY A 29 5.86 9.36 12.62
N ALA A 30 5.61 9.50 13.93
CA ALA A 30 4.28 9.22 14.47
C ALA A 30 3.29 10.34 14.11
N ASP A 31 2.25 10.01 13.34
CA ASP A 31 1.12 10.92 13.08
C ASP A 31 0.21 11.07 14.31
N ILE A 32 0.11 10.03 15.13
CA ILE A 32 -0.69 9.98 16.36
C ILE A 32 0.17 9.43 17.49
N SER A 33 0.18 10.09 18.64
CA SER A 33 0.88 9.61 19.84
C SER A 33 -0.11 9.26 20.95
N ILE A 34 -0.15 7.97 21.31
CA ILE A 34 -1.07 7.43 22.33
C ILE A 34 -0.41 7.43 23.71
N PHE A 35 -1.01 8.09 24.69
CA PHE A 35 -0.46 8.22 26.05
C PHE A 35 -1.54 8.10 27.14
N PRO A 36 -1.16 7.74 28.39
CA PRO A 36 -2.10 7.67 29.50
C PRO A 36 -2.71 9.05 29.80
N ASN A 37 -4.03 9.11 29.94
CA ASN A 37 -4.72 10.33 30.34
C ASN A 37 -4.82 10.45 31.88
N VAL A 38 -5.09 11.66 32.36
CA VAL A 38 -5.45 11.94 33.76
C VAL A 38 -6.72 11.17 34.14
N GLY A 39 -6.78 10.68 35.37
CA GLY A 39 -7.92 9.92 35.89
C GLY A 39 -7.97 8.46 35.41
N GLY A 40 -6.96 8.02 34.67
CA GLY A 40 -6.74 6.62 34.35
C GLY A 40 -6.07 5.84 35.49
N ARG A 41 -5.70 4.59 35.19
CA ARG A 41 -4.99 3.70 36.13
C ARG A 41 -3.52 4.10 36.39
N PHE A 42 -3.00 5.06 35.63
CA PHE A 42 -1.59 5.46 35.67
C PHE A 42 -1.47 6.88 36.21
N ALA A 43 -0.39 7.17 36.94
CA ALA A 43 -0.19 8.42 37.69
C ALA A 43 0.25 9.60 36.80
N TYR A 44 -0.48 9.88 35.72
CA TYR A 44 -0.24 11.05 34.86
C TYR A 44 -0.99 12.27 35.41
N ARG A 45 -0.27 13.40 35.49
CA ARG A 45 -0.83 14.69 35.90
C ARG A 45 -1.30 15.48 34.68
N ALA A 46 -2.20 16.44 34.89
CA ALA A 46 -2.68 17.33 33.83
C ALA A 46 -1.53 18.06 33.13
N GLU A 47 -0.50 18.46 33.89
CA GLU A 47 0.71 19.07 33.36
C GLU A 47 1.47 18.15 32.40
N ASN A 48 1.59 16.85 32.71
CA ASN A 48 2.25 15.89 31.84
C ASN A 48 1.51 15.75 30.51
N CYS A 49 0.18 15.63 30.58
CA CYS A 49 -0.69 15.53 29.41
C CYS A 49 -0.65 16.80 28.53
N ALA A 50 -0.68 17.98 29.16
CA ALA A 50 -0.54 19.26 28.49
C ALA A 50 0.82 19.39 27.78
N ARG A 51 1.91 18.99 28.45
CA ARG A 51 3.26 18.97 27.85
C ARG A 51 3.32 18.08 26.61
N ILE A 52 2.72 16.87 26.65
CA ILE A 52 2.66 15.99 25.48
C ILE A 52 1.90 16.65 24.33
N ARG A 53 0.68 17.14 24.58
CA ARG A 53 -0.15 17.86 23.60
C ARG A 53 0.62 19.01 22.94
N ASP A 54 1.28 19.83 23.76
CA ASP A 54 1.96 21.03 23.29
C ASP A 54 3.21 20.67 22.45
N CYS A 55 4.01 19.70 22.89
CA CYS A 55 5.17 19.23 22.13
C CYS A 55 4.80 18.55 20.80
N LEU A 56 3.68 17.83 20.73
CA LEU A 56 3.17 17.24 19.48
C LEU A 56 2.81 18.30 18.44
N ARG A 57 2.46 19.52 18.87
CA ARG A 57 1.97 20.60 18.02
C ARG A 57 2.95 21.76 17.83
N ALA A 58 3.95 21.88 18.68
CA ALA A 58 4.93 22.96 18.62
C ALA A 58 5.65 23.01 17.26
N PRO A 59 6.08 24.19 16.78
CA PRO A 59 6.91 24.28 15.58
C PRO A 59 8.18 23.41 15.70
N LEU A 60 8.46 22.59 14.68
CA LEU A 60 9.61 21.68 14.66
C LEU A 60 10.15 21.52 13.23
N GLY A 61 10.87 22.52 12.74
CA GLY A 61 11.34 22.56 11.36
C GLY A 61 10.18 22.48 10.36
N GLU A 62 10.31 21.64 9.36
CA GLU A 62 9.29 21.40 8.33
C GLU A 62 8.32 20.25 8.70
N LEU A 63 8.46 19.64 9.88
CA LEU A 63 7.58 18.55 10.30
C LEU A 63 6.19 19.07 10.62
N ARG A 64 5.17 18.36 10.12
CA ARG A 64 3.77 18.64 10.45
C ARG A 64 3.47 18.28 11.90
N PRO A 65 2.51 18.94 12.57
CA PRO A 65 2.01 18.53 13.88
C PRO A 65 1.53 17.07 13.89
N ALA A 66 1.61 16.44 15.06
CA ALA A 66 1.02 15.12 15.31
C ALA A 66 -0.18 15.25 16.27
N TRP A 67 -1.11 14.29 16.20
CA TRP A 67 -2.30 14.30 17.04
C TRP A 67 -2.05 13.66 18.41
N PRO A 68 -2.39 14.35 19.52
CA PRO A 68 -2.44 13.73 20.83
C PRO A 68 -3.59 12.73 20.89
N CYS A 69 -3.29 11.55 21.45
CA CYS A 69 -4.27 10.50 21.69
C CYS A 69 -4.28 10.08 23.17
N PRO A 70 -4.97 10.85 24.04
CA PRO A 70 -5.15 10.45 25.43
C PRO A 70 -5.96 9.15 25.53
N ALA A 71 -5.45 8.22 26.33
CA ALA A 71 -6.02 6.88 26.49
C ALA A 71 -6.18 6.50 27.98
N GLY A 72 -7.33 5.91 28.31
CA GLY A 72 -7.68 5.52 29.68
C GLY A 72 -8.39 6.62 30.46
N GLY A 73 -9.28 6.24 31.38
CA GLY A 73 -10.09 7.20 32.14
C GLY A 73 -11.10 8.00 31.31
N MET A 74 -11.39 7.58 30.07
CA MET A 74 -12.32 8.27 29.15
C MET A 74 -13.76 7.91 29.49
N HIS A 75 -14.50 8.80 30.15
CA HIS A 75 -15.90 8.60 30.53
C HIS A 75 -16.78 9.67 29.90
N MET A 76 -18.08 9.40 29.72
CA MET A 76 -19.05 10.42 29.25
C MET A 76 -18.93 11.74 30.00
N SER A 77 -18.80 11.68 31.32
CA SER A 77 -18.77 12.85 32.19
C SER A 77 -17.53 13.74 32.02
N ASN A 78 -16.44 13.25 31.42
CA ASN A 78 -15.21 14.03 31.27
C ASN A 78 -14.86 14.43 29.84
N LEU A 79 -15.65 14.01 28.85
CA LEU A 79 -15.42 14.36 27.44
C LEU A 79 -15.41 15.87 27.19
N GLY A 80 -16.29 16.64 27.83
CA GLY A 80 -16.30 18.11 27.66
C GLY A 80 -15.02 18.79 28.13
N GLY A 81 -14.47 18.37 29.26
CA GLY A 81 -13.18 18.89 29.75
C GLY A 81 -12.03 18.51 28.81
N MET A 82 -12.03 17.27 28.34
CA MET A 82 -11.03 16.81 27.36
C MET A 82 -11.15 17.50 26.01
N ALA A 83 -12.37 17.80 25.57
CA ALA A 83 -12.61 18.54 24.35
C ALA A 83 -12.01 19.94 24.45
N ALA A 84 -12.17 20.61 25.60
CA ALA A 84 -11.56 21.90 25.87
C ALA A 84 -10.02 21.81 25.95
N ASP A 85 -9.48 20.79 26.61
CA ASP A 85 -8.03 20.64 26.80
C ASP A 85 -7.29 20.27 25.52
N TYR A 86 -7.83 19.35 24.73
CA TYR A 86 -7.13 18.81 23.57
C TYR A 86 -7.57 19.45 22.25
N GLY A 87 -8.82 19.87 22.11
CA GLY A 87 -9.34 20.46 20.88
C GLY A 87 -9.54 19.46 19.73
N ALA A 88 -9.98 19.95 18.58
CA ALA A 88 -10.44 19.13 17.45
C ALA A 88 -9.32 18.30 16.78
N ASP A 89 -8.07 18.76 16.86
CA ASP A 89 -6.90 18.07 16.29
C ASP A 89 -6.37 16.97 17.22
N SER A 90 -7.24 16.06 17.66
CA SER A 90 -6.94 15.04 18.66
C SER A 90 -7.70 13.75 18.39
N VAL A 91 -7.21 12.64 18.95
CA VAL A 91 -7.90 11.34 18.88
C VAL A 91 -8.29 10.90 20.28
N PHE A 92 -9.56 10.63 20.54
CA PHE A 92 -10.02 10.14 21.84
C PHE A 92 -10.11 8.62 21.84
N LEU A 93 -9.21 7.95 22.57
CA LEU A 93 -9.17 6.48 22.63
C LEU A 93 -10.10 5.95 23.71
N LEU A 94 -11.29 5.56 23.29
CA LEU A 94 -12.34 4.99 24.13
C LEU A 94 -12.12 3.48 24.31
N GLY A 95 -11.80 3.07 25.54
CA GLY A 95 -11.58 1.67 25.89
C GLY A 95 -12.74 1.06 26.68
N GLY A 96 -12.43 0.55 27.87
CA GLY A 96 -13.39 -0.18 28.70
C GLY A 96 -14.65 0.59 29.09
N ALA A 97 -14.64 1.93 29.11
CA ALA A 97 -15.85 2.70 29.37
C ALA A 97 -16.90 2.57 28.27
N LEU A 98 -16.47 2.41 27.01
CA LEU A 98 -17.36 2.13 25.89
C LEU A 98 -17.94 0.71 26.02
N LEU A 99 -17.05 -0.27 26.24
CA LEU A 99 -17.42 -1.69 26.36
C LEU A 99 -18.31 -1.97 27.58
N GLY A 100 -18.11 -1.23 28.67
CA GLY A 100 -18.86 -1.38 29.92
C GLY A 100 -20.16 -0.59 29.98
N HIS A 101 -20.46 0.25 28.98
CA HIS A 101 -21.66 1.08 28.97
C HIS A 101 -22.93 0.25 28.68
N SER A 102 -22.89 -0.59 27.64
CA SER A 102 -23.95 -1.53 27.33
C SER A 102 -23.42 -2.71 26.51
N ALA A 103 -24.20 -3.79 26.43
CA ALA A 103 -23.87 -4.93 25.56
C ALA A 103 -23.99 -4.59 24.05
N ASP A 104 -24.65 -3.48 23.70
CA ASP A 104 -24.72 -3.00 22.32
C ASP A 104 -23.63 -1.96 22.05
N LEU A 105 -22.56 -2.39 21.38
CA LEU A 105 -21.46 -1.53 20.99
C LEU A 105 -21.88 -0.43 20.02
N ARG A 106 -22.86 -0.68 19.16
CA ARG A 106 -23.33 0.33 18.20
C ARG A 106 -24.01 1.48 18.94
N SER A 107 -24.95 1.16 19.83
CA SER A 107 -25.63 2.15 20.67
C SER A 107 -24.62 2.92 21.53
N SER A 108 -23.71 2.22 22.20
CA SER A 108 -22.68 2.85 23.03
C SER A 108 -21.80 3.79 22.22
N THR A 109 -21.36 3.37 21.03
CA THR A 109 -20.55 4.22 20.12
C THR A 109 -21.32 5.45 19.66
N GLY A 110 -22.60 5.29 19.31
CA GLY A 110 -23.47 6.41 18.92
C GLY A 110 -23.58 7.46 20.02
N MET A 111 -23.79 7.04 21.27
CA MET A 111 -23.86 7.96 22.41
C MET A 111 -22.55 8.72 22.64
N PHE A 112 -21.40 8.04 22.53
CA PHE A 112 -20.10 8.70 22.62
C PHE A 112 -19.89 9.73 21.51
N LEU A 113 -20.27 9.37 20.28
CA LEU A 113 -20.17 10.25 19.12
C LEU A 113 -21.08 11.48 19.27
N ASP A 114 -22.31 11.30 19.74
CA ASP A 114 -23.25 12.40 19.97
C ASP A 114 -22.75 13.37 21.04
N GLU A 115 -22.10 12.87 22.09
CA GLU A 115 -21.47 13.74 23.09
C GLU A 115 -20.27 14.51 22.49
N ILE A 116 -19.41 13.87 21.70
CA ILE A 116 -18.30 14.54 21.00
C ILE A 116 -18.82 15.65 20.06
N ARG A 117 -19.92 15.38 19.33
CA ARG A 117 -20.56 16.34 18.42
C ARG A 117 -21.15 17.57 19.12
N ARG A 118 -21.36 17.53 20.44
CA ARG A 118 -21.77 18.72 21.21
C ARG A 118 -20.62 19.71 21.42
N HIS A 119 -19.38 19.23 21.37
CA HIS A 119 -18.18 20.04 21.63
C HIS A 119 -17.43 20.44 20.36
N PHE A 120 -17.69 19.77 19.23
CA PHE A 120 -17.00 20.01 17.96
C PHE A 120 -17.96 20.10 16.77
N HIS A 121 -17.61 20.93 15.79
CA HIS A 121 -18.29 20.97 14.51
C HIS A 121 -17.88 19.77 13.65
N GLU A 122 -18.86 19.02 13.16
CA GLU A 122 -18.63 17.89 12.26
C GLU A 122 -18.54 18.35 10.81
N ARG A 123 -17.57 17.81 10.08
CA ARG A 123 -17.49 17.89 8.62
C ARG A 123 -17.20 16.50 8.08
N LEU A 124 -18.12 15.97 7.27
CA LEU A 124 -17.95 14.69 6.60
C LEU A 124 -17.32 14.92 5.22
N GLU A 125 -16.20 14.25 4.96
CA GLU A 125 -15.53 14.26 3.67
C GLU A 125 -15.43 12.84 3.12
N ALA A 126 -15.67 12.67 1.83
CA ALA A 126 -15.38 11.41 1.16
C ALA A 126 -13.85 11.26 1.10
N PRO A 127 -13.29 10.09 1.49
CA PRO A 127 -11.85 9.88 1.43
C PRO A 127 -11.38 9.97 -0.02
N ALA A 128 -10.27 10.68 -0.26
CA ALA A 128 -9.73 10.91 -1.60
C ALA A 128 -9.31 9.61 -2.33
N LYS A 129 -9.06 8.54 -1.57
CA LYS A 129 -8.89 7.18 -2.03
C LYS A 129 -9.66 6.25 -1.11
N VAL A 130 -10.32 5.25 -1.68
CA VAL A 130 -10.87 4.14 -0.90
C VAL A 130 -9.68 3.39 -0.30
N ASN A 131 -9.59 3.34 1.03
CA ASN A 131 -8.63 2.46 1.69
C ASN A 131 -9.14 1.03 1.50
N GLU A 132 -8.51 0.29 0.60
CA GLU A 132 -8.82 -1.13 0.42
C GLU A 132 -8.37 -1.88 1.68
N SER A 133 -9.34 -2.43 2.42
CA SER A 133 -9.07 -3.33 3.54
C SER A 133 -8.44 -4.60 3.01
N THR A 134 -7.31 -5.02 3.60
CA THR A 134 -6.66 -6.29 3.26
C THR A 134 -7.53 -7.51 3.55
N ASP A 135 -8.55 -7.37 4.41
CA ASP A 135 -9.40 -8.48 4.85
C ASP A 135 -10.58 -8.78 3.92
N GLU A 136 -10.88 -7.94 2.92
CA GLU A 136 -11.99 -8.15 1.96
C GLU A 136 -11.53 -8.65 0.58
N LEU A 137 -10.22 -8.84 0.38
CA LEU A 137 -9.67 -9.31 -0.90
C LEU A 137 -9.57 -10.84 -0.94
N ALA A 138 -10.30 -11.43 -1.90
CA ALA A 138 -10.05 -12.73 -2.54
C ALA A 138 -10.91 -13.95 -2.15
N GLU A 139 -12.24 -13.85 -2.26
CA GLU A 139 -13.06 -15.06 -2.45
C GLU A 139 -13.02 -15.62 -3.88
N ALA A 140 -12.61 -14.84 -4.90
CA ALA A 140 -12.70 -15.26 -6.31
C ALA A 140 -11.36 -15.38 -7.07
N VAL A 141 -10.21 -15.35 -6.40
CA VAL A 141 -8.90 -15.51 -7.07
C VAL A 141 -8.60 -16.99 -7.35
N LEU A 142 -8.33 -17.33 -8.61
CA LEU A 142 -7.90 -18.68 -8.99
C LEU A 142 -6.50 -18.98 -8.44
N ARG A 143 -6.39 -20.03 -7.62
CA ARG A 143 -5.12 -20.45 -6.99
C ARG A 143 -4.27 -21.39 -7.84
N HIS A 144 -4.85 -22.00 -8.88
CA HIS A 144 -4.17 -22.95 -9.76
C HIS A 144 -4.62 -22.75 -11.21
N LEU A 145 -3.68 -22.30 -12.05
CA LEU A 145 -3.87 -22.17 -13.49
C LEU A 145 -3.35 -23.43 -14.17
N LYS A 146 -4.24 -24.39 -14.43
CA LYS A 146 -3.87 -25.65 -15.08
C LYS A 146 -3.40 -25.39 -16.51
N PHE A 147 -2.17 -25.76 -16.81
CA PHE A 147 -1.59 -25.72 -18.15
C PHE A 147 -2.26 -26.75 -19.08
N ALA A 148 -2.42 -26.38 -20.35
CA ALA A 148 -2.91 -27.23 -21.42
C ALA A 148 -1.99 -27.12 -22.67
N PRO A 149 -2.00 -28.14 -23.55
CA PRO A 149 -1.22 -28.13 -24.78
C PRO A 149 -1.43 -26.87 -25.63
N GLY A 150 -0.38 -26.43 -26.34
CA GLY A 150 -0.43 -25.21 -27.14
C GLY A 150 -0.27 -23.92 -26.32
N PHE A 151 0.32 -24.03 -25.12
CA PHE A 151 0.56 -22.89 -24.23
C PHE A 151 -0.74 -22.13 -23.92
N GLN A 152 -1.67 -22.89 -23.33
CA GLN A 152 -2.94 -22.39 -22.84
C GLN A 152 -3.06 -22.67 -21.35
N TRP A 153 -3.86 -21.86 -20.65
CA TRP A 153 -4.14 -22.02 -19.22
C TRP A 153 -5.63 -21.93 -19.00
N ALA A 154 -6.16 -22.80 -18.14
CA ALA A 154 -7.58 -22.80 -17.80
C ALA A 154 -8.02 -21.41 -17.30
N ASN A 155 -9.16 -20.92 -17.83
CA ASN A 155 -9.75 -19.62 -17.51
C ASN A 155 -8.85 -18.40 -17.81
N ARG A 156 -7.95 -18.53 -18.80
CA ARG A 156 -7.15 -17.42 -19.33
C ARG A 156 -7.33 -17.33 -20.84
N GLU A 157 -8.05 -16.29 -21.27
CA GLU A 157 -8.24 -16.02 -22.68
C GLU A 157 -7.07 -15.24 -23.27
N SER A 158 -6.86 -15.41 -24.57
CA SER A 158 -5.91 -14.60 -25.30
C SER A 158 -6.51 -13.22 -25.56
N THR A 159 -5.76 -12.18 -25.22
CA THR A 159 -6.12 -10.79 -25.54
C THR A 159 -5.26 -10.29 -26.71
N PRO A 160 -5.80 -9.38 -27.54
CA PRO A 160 -4.99 -8.63 -28.50
C PRO A 160 -3.84 -7.91 -27.79
N TYR A 161 -2.66 -7.89 -28.42
CA TYR A 161 -1.43 -7.35 -27.82
C TYR A 161 -1.54 -5.83 -27.52
N LYS A 162 -2.03 -5.04 -28.48
CA LYS A 162 -2.30 -3.58 -28.39
C LYS A 162 -3.38 -3.14 -29.38
N ASP A 163 -3.94 -1.94 -29.17
CA ASP A 163 -4.86 -1.28 -30.12
C ASP A 163 -4.10 -0.75 -31.36
N ALA A 164 -4.80 -0.56 -32.48
CA ALA A 164 -4.20 -0.29 -33.79
C ALA A 164 -3.39 1.03 -33.91
N ASP A 165 -3.55 1.94 -32.94
CA ASP A 165 -2.85 3.24 -32.90
C ASP A 165 -1.49 3.19 -32.17
N ASP A 166 -1.11 2.03 -31.60
CA ASP A 166 0.17 1.83 -30.92
C ASP A 166 1.30 1.39 -31.87
N LEU A 167 2.54 1.48 -31.38
CA LEU A 167 3.77 1.01 -32.06
C LEU A 167 3.59 -0.32 -32.79
N ALA A 168 4.03 -0.38 -34.05
CA ALA A 168 3.84 -1.52 -34.93
C ALA A 168 4.30 -2.86 -34.32
N PHE A 169 3.45 -3.87 -34.41
CA PHE A 169 3.70 -5.26 -34.02
C PHE A 169 3.04 -6.19 -35.04
N LYS A 170 3.42 -7.47 -35.06
CA LYS A 170 2.85 -8.47 -35.99
C LYS A 170 2.79 -9.86 -35.37
N GLY A 171 1.62 -10.49 -35.46
CA GLY A 171 1.44 -11.90 -35.09
C GLY A 171 1.76 -12.19 -33.62
N VAL A 172 1.35 -11.29 -32.71
CA VAL A 172 1.62 -11.43 -31.27
C VAL A 172 0.33 -11.71 -30.51
N ARG A 173 0.36 -12.79 -29.74
CA ARG A 173 -0.68 -13.24 -28.82
C ARG A 173 -0.24 -12.94 -27.39
N ARG A 174 -1.11 -12.37 -26.55
CA ARG A 174 -0.85 -12.11 -25.12
C ARG A 174 -1.86 -12.83 -24.24
N VAL A 175 -1.37 -13.46 -23.18
CA VAL A 175 -2.19 -14.08 -22.12
C VAL A 175 -1.73 -13.53 -20.78
N GLU A 176 -2.58 -12.78 -20.10
CA GLU A 176 -2.34 -12.35 -18.72
C GLU A 176 -2.53 -13.58 -17.81
N LEU A 177 -1.54 -13.93 -16.97
CA LEU A 177 -1.62 -15.13 -16.12
C LEU A 177 -1.98 -14.75 -14.68
N VAL A 178 -1.21 -13.86 -14.05
CA VAL A 178 -1.40 -13.43 -12.65
C VAL A 178 -1.16 -11.93 -12.55
N GLY A 179 -1.93 -11.25 -11.69
CA GLY A 179 -1.78 -9.82 -11.38
C GLY A 179 -2.88 -8.94 -11.98
N LYS A 180 -3.76 -9.48 -12.82
CA LYS A 180 -4.88 -8.74 -13.46
C LYS A 180 -6.27 -9.26 -13.10
N PHE A 181 -6.38 -10.24 -12.20
CA PHE A 181 -7.62 -10.93 -11.88
C PHE A 181 -7.97 -10.82 -10.38
N GLY A 182 -7.60 -9.71 -9.75
CA GLY A 182 -7.84 -9.44 -8.32
C GLY A 182 -6.74 -9.96 -7.38
N GLU A 183 -5.63 -10.46 -7.92
CA GLU A 183 -4.48 -10.86 -7.11
C GLU A 183 -3.75 -9.64 -6.54
N GLY A 184 -3.42 -9.65 -5.24
CA GLY A 184 -2.61 -8.61 -4.58
C GLY A 184 -1.11 -8.70 -4.86
N THR A 185 -0.70 -9.10 -6.07
CA THR A 185 0.72 -9.27 -6.41
C THR A 185 1.36 -7.93 -6.77
N ARG A 186 2.64 -7.75 -6.39
CA ARG A 186 3.43 -6.57 -6.80
C ARG A 186 3.91 -6.62 -8.25
N CYS A 187 3.74 -7.76 -8.91
CA CYS A 187 4.11 -7.97 -10.30
C CYS A 187 2.99 -8.66 -11.07
N ASP A 188 2.98 -8.45 -12.38
CA ASP A 188 2.14 -9.17 -13.33
C ASP A 188 2.98 -10.24 -14.03
N LEU A 189 2.46 -11.46 -14.12
CA LEU A 189 3.01 -12.53 -14.93
C LEU A 189 2.17 -12.71 -16.20
N ARG A 190 2.84 -12.69 -17.35
CA ARG A 190 2.20 -12.76 -18.67
C ARG A 190 2.92 -13.74 -19.58
N TYR A 191 2.18 -14.36 -20.48
CA TYR A 191 2.72 -15.14 -21.57
C TYR A 191 2.50 -14.42 -22.90
N PHE A 192 3.53 -14.43 -23.75
CA PHE A 192 3.47 -13.94 -25.11
C PHE A 192 3.84 -15.06 -26.07
N GLU A 193 3.19 -15.07 -27.22
CA GLU A 193 3.52 -15.97 -28.33
C GLU A 193 3.58 -15.17 -29.62
N VAL A 194 4.64 -15.38 -30.39
CA VAL A 194 4.95 -14.69 -31.63
C VAL A 194 4.94 -15.73 -32.75
N GLU A 195 4.04 -15.55 -33.71
CA GLU A 195 3.93 -16.39 -34.90
C GLU A 195 5.17 -16.30 -35.80
N ALA A 196 5.31 -17.22 -36.75
CA ALA A 196 6.41 -17.22 -37.71
C ALA A 196 6.50 -15.87 -38.47
N GLY A 197 7.67 -15.23 -38.39
CA GLY A 197 7.89 -13.90 -38.98
C GLY A 197 7.23 -12.73 -38.23
N GLY A 198 6.62 -12.99 -37.07
CA GLY A 198 6.05 -11.98 -36.18
C GLY A 198 7.09 -11.25 -35.34
N PHE A 199 6.66 -10.16 -34.71
CA PHE A 199 7.48 -9.34 -33.82
C PHE A 199 6.63 -8.49 -32.87
N THR A 200 7.18 -8.26 -31.67
CA THR A 200 6.68 -7.30 -30.68
C THR A 200 7.02 -5.86 -31.09
N SER A 201 6.40 -4.86 -30.46
CA SER A 201 6.75 -3.45 -30.69
C SER A 201 8.23 -3.21 -30.34
N LEU A 202 8.92 -2.38 -31.13
CA LEU A 202 10.24 -1.85 -30.75
C LEU A 202 10.03 -0.66 -29.83
N GLU A 203 10.34 -0.81 -28.54
CA GLU A 203 9.97 0.16 -27.51
C GLU A 203 10.96 0.24 -26.35
N LYS A 204 10.77 1.25 -25.49
CA LYS A 204 11.49 1.42 -24.22
C LYS A 204 10.55 1.97 -23.14
N HIS A 205 10.84 1.73 -21.87
CA HIS A 205 10.06 2.22 -20.72
C HIS A 205 10.89 2.13 -19.44
N LEU A 206 10.47 2.82 -18.38
CA LEU A 206 11.18 2.84 -17.10
C LEU A 206 11.05 1.52 -16.33
N HIS A 207 9.90 0.85 -16.40
CA HIS A 207 9.75 -0.44 -15.75
C HIS A 207 10.67 -1.51 -16.37
N THR A 208 11.08 -2.45 -15.54
CA THR A 208 11.98 -3.54 -15.93
C THR A 208 11.21 -4.77 -16.36
N HIS A 209 11.87 -5.66 -17.10
CA HIS A 209 11.29 -6.97 -17.45
C HIS A 209 12.21 -8.09 -17.05
N ILE A 210 11.59 -9.18 -16.58
CA ILE A 210 12.22 -10.50 -16.56
C ILE A 210 11.52 -11.34 -17.61
N VAL A 211 12.25 -11.69 -18.67
CA VAL A 211 11.77 -12.49 -19.79
C VAL A 211 12.34 -13.89 -19.68
N ILE A 212 11.49 -14.91 -19.81
CA ILE A 212 11.90 -16.32 -19.76
C ILE A 212 11.43 -17.00 -21.03
N GLY A 213 12.34 -17.57 -21.82
CA GLY A 213 11.99 -18.35 -23.00
C GLY A 213 11.15 -19.55 -22.59
N ALA A 214 10.01 -19.78 -23.25
CA ALA A 214 9.06 -20.83 -22.87
C ALA A 214 8.91 -21.90 -23.94
N ARG A 215 8.96 -21.53 -25.22
CA ARG A 215 8.94 -22.45 -26.36
C ARG A 215 9.59 -21.87 -27.59
N GLY A 216 10.04 -22.75 -28.48
CA GLY A 216 10.64 -22.37 -29.75
C GLY A 216 11.89 -21.52 -29.55
N ILE A 217 12.31 -20.84 -30.60
CA ILE A 217 13.50 -19.99 -30.59
C ILE A 217 13.12 -18.59 -31.07
N GLY A 218 13.48 -17.60 -30.27
CA GLY A 218 13.24 -16.20 -30.55
C GLY A 218 14.54 -15.42 -30.70
N VAL A 219 14.42 -14.22 -31.24
CA VAL A 219 15.53 -13.27 -31.29
C VAL A 219 15.11 -12.04 -30.49
N LEU A 220 15.85 -11.73 -29.44
CA LEU A 220 15.71 -10.50 -28.67
C LEU A 220 16.80 -9.52 -29.12
N THR A 221 16.36 -8.34 -29.53
CA THR A 221 17.22 -7.17 -29.74
C THR A 221 17.14 -6.31 -28.50
N MET A 222 18.27 -5.91 -27.91
CA MET A 222 18.35 -4.99 -26.77
C MET A 222 19.51 -4.01 -27.00
N GLY A 223 19.20 -2.72 -27.15
CA GLY A 223 20.19 -1.73 -27.60
C GLY A 223 20.85 -2.14 -28.92
N ASN A 224 22.17 -2.36 -28.90
CA ASN A 224 22.96 -2.81 -30.06
C ASN A 224 23.20 -4.33 -30.08
N GLU A 225 22.74 -5.04 -29.05
CA GLU A 225 22.94 -6.46 -28.92
C GLU A 225 21.76 -7.26 -29.46
N ARG A 226 22.07 -8.44 -29.96
CA ARG A 226 21.11 -9.36 -30.51
C ARG A 226 21.42 -10.75 -30.01
N ILE A 227 20.51 -11.29 -29.22
CA ILE A 227 20.66 -12.60 -28.61
C ILE A 227 19.55 -13.53 -29.11
N THR A 228 19.91 -14.80 -29.27
CA THR A 228 18.95 -15.88 -29.48
C THR A 228 18.42 -16.29 -28.12
N LEU A 229 17.10 -16.40 -27.98
CA LEU A 229 16.43 -16.84 -26.77
C LEU A 229 15.86 -18.24 -26.99
N GLU A 230 16.35 -19.21 -26.22
CA GLU A 230 15.89 -20.59 -26.20
C GLU A 230 14.99 -20.85 -24.98
N PRO A 231 14.27 -21.99 -24.92
CA PRO A 231 13.47 -22.33 -23.76
C PRO A 231 14.33 -22.39 -22.49
N MET A 232 13.82 -21.80 -21.40
CA MET A 232 14.46 -21.64 -20.09
C MET A 232 15.59 -20.62 -20.00
N ASP A 233 15.96 -19.96 -21.11
CA ASP A 233 16.83 -18.78 -21.01
C ASP A 233 16.10 -17.64 -20.29
N VAL A 234 16.84 -16.92 -19.44
CA VAL A 234 16.32 -15.80 -18.66
C VAL A 234 17.06 -14.52 -19.06
N VAL A 235 16.30 -13.47 -19.36
CA VAL A 235 16.82 -12.16 -19.72
C VAL A 235 16.22 -11.10 -18.83
N TYR A 236 17.07 -10.21 -18.35
CA TYR A 236 16.68 -8.99 -17.66
C TYR A 236 16.80 -7.80 -18.60
N LEU A 237 15.71 -7.06 -18.80
CA LEU A 237 15.71 -5.81 -19.56
C LEU A 237 15.70 -4.62 -18.59
N ARG A 238 16.68 -3.75 -18.77
CA ARG A 238 16.90 -2.58 -17.90
C ARG A 238 15.92 -1.45 -18.21
N PRO A 239 15.73 -0.50 -17.27
CA PRO A 239 14.99 0.72 -17.56
C PRO A 239 15.54 1.43 -18.81
N LEU A 240 14.63 1.86 -19.68
CA LEU A 240 14.87 2.60 -20.92
C LEU A 240 15.70 1.89 -21.98
N GLU A 241 15.98 0.60 -21.80
CA GLU A 241 16.65 -0.21 -22.82
C GLU A 241 15.69 -0.44 -23.98
N VAL A 242 16.06 0.02 -25.18
CA VAL A 242 15.26 -0.22 -26.39
C VAL A 242 15.31 -1.71 -26.70
N HIS A 243 14.16 -2.36 -26.79
CA HIS A 243 14.09 -3.79 -27.02
C HIS A 243 12.97 -4.21 -27.97
N GLN A 244 13.18 -5.36 -28.60
CA GLN A 244 12.19 -6.03 -29.44
C GLN A 244 12.45 -7.54 -29.50
N LEU A 245 11.40 -8.33 -29.29
CA LEU A 245 11.41 -9.77 -29.55
C LEU A 245 10.79 -10.08 -30.92
N ARG A 246 11.46 -10.94 -31.70
CA ARG A 246 11.04 -11.36 -33.04
C ARG A 246 11.12 -12.88 -33.17
N ASN A 247 10.20 -13.45 -33.94
CA ASN A 247 10.30 -14.85 -34.35
C ASN A 247 10.75 -14.92 -35.82
N GLN A 248 11.94 -15.47 -36.05
CA GLN A 248 12.49 -15.66 -37.40
C GLN A 248 12.42 -17.12 -37.87
N THR A 249 11.81 -17.99 -37.06
CA THR A 249 11.66 -19.41 -37.35
C THR A 249 10.28 -19.71 -37.94
N ARG A 250 10.03 -20.97 -38.29
CA ARG A 250 8.71 -21.44 -38.74
C ARG A 250 7.82 -21.92 -37.60
N GLU A 251 8.41 -22.21 -36.43
CA GLU A 251 7.67 -22.64 -35.25
C GLU A 251 7.29 -21.45 -34.37
N PRO A 252 6.21 -21.51 -33.58
CA PRO A 252 5.86 -20.44 -32.65
C PRO A 252 6.96 -20.23 -31.60
N PHE A 253 7.33 -18.97 -31.38
CA PHE A 253 8.21 -18.56 -30.30
C PHE A 253 7.36 -17.99 -29.16
N GLY A 254 7.54 -18.50 -27.94
CA GLY A 254 6.79 -18.03 -26.78
C GLY A 254 7.68 -17.79 -25.58
N PHE A 255 7.29 -16.82 -24.76
CA PHE A 255 8.04 -16.40 -23.58
C PHE A 255 7.13 -15.91 -22.46
N LEU A 256 7.57 -16.09 -21.22
CA LEU A 256 6.97 -15.48 -20.04
C LEU A 256 7.62 -14.12 -19.81
N CYS A 257 6.85 -13.17 -19.32
CA CYS A 257 7.28 -11.80 -19.04
C CYS A 257 6.70 -11.38 -17.69
N ILE A 258 7.59 -11.01 -16.77
CA ILE A 258 7.26 -10.48 -15.44
C ILE A 258 7.60 -8.99 -15.43
N VAL A 259 6.65 -8.17 -14.98
CA VAL A 259 6.76 -6.72 -14.86
C VAL A 259 6.09 -6.24 -13.57
N ASP A 260 6.43 -5.04 -13.09
CA ASP A 260 5.77 -4.45 -11.92
C ASP A 260 4.28 -4.21 -12.19
N HIS A 261 3.42 -4.44 -11.19
CA HIS A 261 1.97 -4.30 -11.34
C HIS A 261 1.57 -2.86 -11.67
N GLU A 262 2.13 -1.90 -10.93
CA GLU A 262 2.08 -0.47 -11.22
C GLU A 262 3.29 -0.08 -12.07
N ARG A 263 3.06 0.40 -13.30
CA ARG A 263 4.14 0.70 -14.25
C ARG A 263 3.75 1.76 -15.28
N ASP A 264 4.76 2.36 -15.90
CA ASP A 264 4.63 3.34 -16.97
C ASP A 264 4.21 2.69 -18.31
N ARG A 265 3.74 3.52 -19.24
CA ARG A 265 3.40 3.09 -20.60
C ARG A 265 4.66 3.05 -21.48
N PRO A 266 4.73 2.13 -22.46
CA PRO A 266 5.82 2.10 -23.42
C PRO A 266 5.97 3.39 -24.22
N MET A 267 7.22 3.73 -24.53
CA MET A 267 7.62 4.88 -25.34
C MET A 267 8.28 4.41 -26.63
N LYS A 268 8.24 5.25 -27.66
CA LYS A 268 9.03 5.04 -28.89
C LYS A 268 10.54 5.07 -28.57
N PRO A 269 11.37 4.33 -29.33
CA PRO A 269 12.82 4.29 -29.15
C PRO A 269 13.49 5.67 -29.10
#